data_AF-A0A6B3G737-F1
#
_entry.id   AF-A0A6B3G737-F1
#
_cell.length_a   1.000
_cell.length_b   1.000
_cell.length_c   1.000
_cell.angle_alpha   90.00
_cell.angle_beta   90.00
_cell.angle_gamma   90.00
#
_symmetry.space_group_name_H-M   'P 1'
#
loop_
_entity.id
_entity.type
_entity.pdbx_description
1 polymer ?
#
loop_
_entity_poly.entity_id
_entity_poly.type
_entity_poly.pdbx_seq_one_letter_code
_entity_poly.pdbx_strand_id
1 'polypeptide(L)'
;SAVFYMDKLVTGPEAADFVDINAPVAVNIRRVARAKNSTPEDVTVVILDRPRHAGIVKEIRETGARIKFISDGDVAGSIMAAREGTGVDLLMGIGGTPEGIISACAIKCLGGVIQGKLWPKDEAERQKALDAGH
;
A
#
# COMPACT_ATOMS: atom_id res chain seq x y z
N SER A 1 -3.80 2.63 19.35
CA SER A 1 -4.27 1.69 18.33
C SER A 1 -4.44 0.32 18.96
N ALA A 2 -5.53 -0.40 18.70
CA ALA A 2 -5.73 -1.77 19.19
C ALA A 2 -4.77 -2.77 18.52
N VAL A 3 -4.36 -2.48 17.28
CA VAL A 3 -3.42 -3.26 16.46
C VAL A 3 -2.22 -2.41 16.06
N PHE A 4 -1.01 -2.96 16.12
CA PHE A 4 0.21 -2.20 15.84
C PHE A 4 0.44 -2.01 14.33
N TYR A 5 0.15 -3.03 13.53
CA TYR A 5 0.39 -3.03 12.09
C TYR A 5 -0.89 -2.94 11.26
N MET A 6 -0.75 -2.40 10.06
CA MET A 6 -1.80 -2.31 9.05
C MET A 6 -1.19 -2.62 7.69
N ASP A 7 -1.87 -3.46 6.92
CA ASP A 7 -1.63 -3.62 5.50
C ASP A 7 -2.21 -2.41 4.76
N LYS A 8 -1.43 -1.83 3.85
CA LYS A 8 -1.71 -0.55 3.21
C LYS A 8 -1.64 -0.71 1.70
N LEU A 9 -2.58 -0.06 1.01
CA LEU A 9 -2.52 0.19 -0.42
C LEU A 9 -2.72 1.69 -0.64
N VAL A 10 -1.78 2.34 -1.31
CA VAL A 10 -1.85 3.77 -1.62
C VAL A 10 -1.58 4.03 -3.10
N THR A 11 -2.37 4.90 -3.71
CA THR A 11 -2.09 5.42 -5.07
C THR A 11 -2.60 6.86 -5.21
N GLY A 12 -2.17 7.52 -6.29
CA GLY A 12 -2.59 8.87 -6.65
C GLY A 12 -4.00 8.97 -7.25
N PRO A 13 -4.48 10.19 -7.52
CA PRO A 13 -5.84 10.47 -7.98
C PRO A 13 -6.24 9.68 -9.23
N GLU A 14 -5.32 9.53 -10.18
CA GLU A 14 -5.58 8.86 -11.48
C GLU A 14 -6.09 7.42 -11.32
N ALA A 15 -5.64 6.70 -10.28
CA ALA A 15 -5.97 5.30 -10.07
C ALA A 15 -6.84 5.03 -8.83
N ALA A 16 -7.27 6.09 -8.13
CA ALA A 16 -7.91 6.00 -6.83
C ALA A 16 -9.19 5.15 -6.82
N ASP A 17 -10.02 5.29 -7.85
CA ASP A 17 -11.32 4.60 -7.95
C ASP A 17 -11.20 3.14 -8.43
N PHE A 18 -10.00 2.67 -8.78
CA PHE A 18 -9.82 1.34 -9.38
C PHE A 18 -9.16 0.33 -8.44
N VAL A 19 -8.49 0.78 -7.38
CA VAL A 19 -7.75 -0.11 -6.47
C VAL A 19 -8.64 -0.71 -5.39
N ASP A 20 -8.32 -1.94 -4.96
CA ASP A 20 -8.99 -2.65 -3.87
C ASP A 20 -7.98 -3.52 -3.12
N ILE A 21 -7.77 -3.24 -1.84
CA ILE A 21 -6.85 -3.96 -0.96
C ILE A 21 -7.26 -5.43 -0.73
N ASN A 22 -8.50 -5.82 -1.06
CA ASN A 22 -8.95 -7.21 -1.01
C ASN A 22 -8.71 -7.96 -2.33
N ALA A 23 -8.41 -7.25 -3.42
CA ALA A 23 -8.08 -7.86 -4.70
C ALA A 23 -6.64 -8.38 -4.70
N PRO A 24 -6.34 -9.42 -5.50
CA PRO A 24 -4.97 -9.89 -5.69
C PRO A 24 -4.03 -8.76 -6.15
N VAL A 25 -2.76 -8.81 -5.74
CA VAL A 25 -1.73 -7.82 -6.09
C VAL A 25 -1.69 -7.54 -7.59
N ALA A 26 -1.71 -8.60 -8.40
CA ALA A 26 -1.68 -8.50 -9.85
C ALA A 26 -2.90 -7.79 -10.45
N VAL A 27 -4.06 -7.85 -9.78
CA VAL A 27 -5.25 -7.11 -10.22
C VAL A 27 -5.04 -5.61 -9.99
N ASN A 28 -4.57 -5.22 -8.80
CA ASN A 28 -4.29 -3.81 -8.51
C ASN A 28 -3.24 -3.22 -9.45
N ILE A 29 -2.14 -3.91 -9.68
CA ILE A 29 -1.09 -3.44 -10.60
C ILE A 29 -1.64 -3.23 -12.01
N ARG A 30 -2.41 -4.18 -12.56
CA ARG A 30 -3.01 -4.03 -13.89
C ARG A 30 -4.01 -2.87 -13.95
N ARG A 31 -4.78 -2.65 -12.89
CA ARG A 31 -5.74 -1.54 -12.83
C ARG A 31 -5.04 -0.19 -12.77
N VAL A 32 -3.98 -0.06 -11.97
CA VAL A 32 -3.15 1.14 -11.93
C VAL A 32 -2.49 1.41 -13.29
N ALA A 33 -1.88 0.39 -13.90
CA ALA A 33 -1.29 0.51 -15.23
C ALA A 33 -2.32 1.01 -16.26
N ARG A 34 -3.50 0.39 -16.29
CA ARG A 34 -4.58 0.80 -17.20
C ARG A 34 -5.06 2.22 -16.94
N ALA A 35 -5.24 2.63 -15.69
CA ALA A 35 -5.68 3.97 -15.33
C ALA A 35 -4.66 5.03 -15.80
N LYS A 36 -3.37 4.68 -15.81
CA LYS A 36 -2.25 5.51 -16.25
C LYS A 36 -1.89 5.37 -17.73
N ASN A 37 -2.68 4.62 -18.50
CA ASN A 37 -2.40 4.31 -19.91
C ASN A 37 -0.99 3.71 -20.13
N SER A 38 -0.53 2.86 -19.21
CA SER A 38 0.77 2.19 -19.24
C SER A 38 0.63 0.66 -19.14
N THR A 39 1.76 -0.06 -19.11
CA THR A 39 1.76 -1.52 -18.89
C THR A 39 2.15 -1.86 -17.44
N PRO A 40 1.88 -3.09 -16.96
CA PRO A 40 2.31 -3.52 -15.62
C PRO A 40 3.81 -3.32 -15.36
N GLU A 41 4.66 -3.45 -16.37
CA GLU A 41 6.11 -3.27 -16.28
C GLU A 41 6.52 -1.81 -16.03
N ASP A 42 5.66 -0.86 -16.42
CA ASP A 42 5.87 0.56 -16.14
C ASP A 42 5.51 0.92 -14.70
N VAL A 43 4.71 0.10 -14.00
CA VAL A 43 4.28 0.38 -12.62
C VAL A 43 5.43 0.17 -11.64
N THR A 44 5.69 1.16 -10.80
CA THR A 44 6.62 1.06 -9.67
C THR A 44 5.89 1.00 -8.34
N VAL A 45 6.07 -0.10 -7.62
CA VAL A 45 5.54 -0.30 -6.26
C VAL A 45 6.64 0.00 -5.23
N VAL A 46 6.40 0.97 -4.34
CA VAL A 46 7.25 1.19 -3.16
C VAL A 46 6.80 0.27 -2.02
N ILE A 47 7.77 -0.35 -1.34
CA ILE A 47 7.50 -1.30 -0.25
C ILE A 47 8.64 -1.29 0.78
N LEU A 48 8.30 -1.46 2.06
CA LEU A 48 9.32 -1.62 3.10
C LEU A 48 10.11 -2.92 2.90
N ASP A 49 11.43 -2.85 2.98
CA ASP A 49 12.29 -4.04 2.92
C ASP A 49 12.25 -4.77 4.26
N ARG A 50 11.39 -5.79 4.34
CA ARG A 50 11.14 -6.57 5.55
C ARG A 50 10.86 -8.03 5.18
N PRO A 51 11.27 -9.01 6.00
CA PRO A 51 11.01 -10.44 5.74
C PRO A 51 9.52 -10.76 5.54
N ARG A 52 8.63 -10.08 6.28
CA ARG A 52 7.16 -10.23 6.14
C ARG A 52 6.61 -9.87 4.76
N HIS A 53 7.37 -9.16 3.93
CA HIS A 53 6.96 -8.77 2.58
C HIS A 53 7.46 -9.71 1.48
N ALA A 54 8.18 -10.79 1.81
CA ALA A 54 8.70 -11.71 0.81
C ALA A 54 7.62 -12.27 -0.13
N GLY A 55 6.42 -12.57 0.40
CA GLY A 55 5.27 -13.03 -0.37
C GLY A 55 4.78 -12.00 -1.39
N ILE A 56 4.38 -10.82 -0.92
CA ILE A 56 3.90 -9.73 -1.80
C ILE A 56 4.98 -9.26 -2.79
N VAL A 57 6.25 -9.25 -2.41
CA VAL A 57 7.37 -8.95 -3.32
C VAL A 57 7.44 -9.95 -4.47
N LYS A 58 7.24 -11.24 -4.19
CA LYS A 58 7.18 -12.28 -5.22
C LYS A 58 6.00 -12.03 -6.16
N GLU A 59 4.81 -11.79 -5.61
CA GLU A 59 3.61 -11.50 -6.40
C GLU A 59 3.78 -10.27 -7.31
N ILE A 60 4.38 -9.17 -6.80
CA ILE A 60 4.65 -7.97 -7.61
C ILE A 60 5.63 -8.31 -8.75
N ARG A 61 6.70 -9.08 -8.48
CA ARG A 61 7.67 -9.47 -9.52
C ARG A 61 7.04 -10.32 -10.62
N GLU A 62 6.10 -11.20 -10.25
CA GLU A 62 5.39 -12.05 -11.21
C GLU A 62 4.52 -11.26 -12.20
N THR A 63 4.17 -10.00 -11.88
CA THR A 63 3.45 -9.12 -12.82
C THR A 63 4.38 -8.34 -13.76
N GLY A 64 5.70 -8.41 -13.56
CA GLY A 64 6.68 -7.57 -14.25
C GLY A 64 6.85 -6.17 -13.68
N ALA A 65 6.07 -5.77 -12.66
CA ALA A 65 6.17 -4.44 -12.07
C ALA A 65 7.50 -4.24 -11.34
N ARG A 66 7.94 -2.99 -11.31
CA ARG A 66 9.18 -2.56 -10.64
C ARG A 66 8.94 -2.42 -9.15
N ILE A 67 9.96 -2.71 -8.35
CA ILE A 67 9.91 -2.56 -6.89
C ILE A 67 10.94 -1.53 -6.45
N LYS A 68 10.49 -0.55 -5.66
CA LYS A 68 11.36 0.35 -4.91
C LYS A 68 11.34 -0.05 -3.44
N PHE A 69 12.42 -0.65 -2.99
CA PHE A 69 12.59 -0.94 -1.56
C PHE A 69 12.94 0.32 -0.78
N ILE A 70 12.32 0.46 0.40
CA ILE A 70 12.67 1.47 1.40
C ILE A 70 12.97 0.79 2.74
N SER A 71 14.01 1.24 3.44
CA SER A 71 14.37 0.69 4.75
C SER A 71 13.44 1.16 5.86
N ASP A 72 12.88 2.36 5.73
CA ASP A 72 11.90 2.96 6.66
C ASP A 72 11.09 4.05 5.92
N GLY A 73 10.09 4.64 6.58
CA GLY A 73 9.40 5.83 6.12
C GLY A 73 8.27 5.57 5.13
N ASP A 74 7.33 4.68 5.46
CA ASP A 74 6.17 4.40 4.60
C ASP A 74 5.18 5.58 4.48
N VAL A 75 5.25 6.59 5.36
CA VAL A 75 4.58 7.88 5.17
C VAL A 75 5.12 8.60 3.94
N ALA A 76 6.45 8.70 3.82
CA ALA A 76 7.09 9.31 2.65
C ALA A 76 6.83 8.48 1.40
N GLY A 77 6.88 7.14 1.51
CA GLY A 77 6.51 6.23 0.42
C GLY A 77 5.06 6.43 -0.06
N SER A 78 4.12 6.64 0.85
CA SER A 78 2.71 6.90 0.52
C SER A 78 2.56 8.21 -0.26
N ILE A 79 3.21 9.28 0.22
CA ILE A 79 3.21 10.59 -0.45
C ILE A 79 3.85 10.50 -1.84
N MET A 80 4.92 9.71 -1.98
CA MET A 80 5.54 9.48 -3.27
C MET A 80 4.57 8.83 -4.26
N ALA A 81 3.86 7.77 -3.84
CA ALA A 81 2.90 7.07 -4.68
C ALA A 81 1.69 7.93 -5.10
N ALA A 82 1.36 8.95 -4.31
CA ALA A 82 0.23 9.84 -4.59
C ALA A 82 0.60 11.13 -5.33
N ARG A 83 1.89 11.40 -5.53
CA ARG A 83 2.38 12.62 -6.17
C ARG A 83 2.93 12.33 -7.56
N GLU A 84 2.53 13.15 -8.53
CA GLU A 84 3.04 13.08 -9.91
C GLU A 84 4.55 13.35 -9.98
N GLY A 85 5.24 12.72 -10.95
CA GLY A 85 6.65 12.96 -11.24
C GLY A 85 7.64 12.33 -10.27
N THR A 86 7.20 11.53 -9.30
CA THR A 86 8.08 10.82 -8.35
C THR A 86 8.63 9.50 -8.90
N GLY A 87 8.01 8.98 -9.96
CA GLY A 87 8.29 7.65 -10.51
C GLY A 87 7.80 6.50 -9.63
N VAL A 88 6.92 6.75 -8.67
CA VAL A 88 6.26 5.73 -7.83
C VAL A 88 4.76 5.79 -8.05
N ASP A 89 4.13 4.63 -8.28
CA ASP A 89 2.74 4.55 -8.67
C ASP A 89 1.84 3.97 -7.58
N LEU A 90 2.42 3.11 -6.74
CA LEU A 90 1.75 2.37 -5.69
C LEU A 90 2.65 2.28 -4.46
N LEU A 91 2.06 2.39 -3.27
CA LEU A 91 2.62 1.77 -2.07
C LEU A 91 1.77 0.55 -1.73
N MET A 92 2.42 -0.58 -1.44
CA MET A 92 1.76 -1.78 -0.95
C MET A 92 2.53 -2.39 0.21
N GLY A 93 1.80 -2.97 1.17
CA GLY A 93 2.36 -3.82 2.23
C GLY A 93 2.11 -3.32 3.65
N ILE A 94 2.69 -4.06 4.60
CA ILE A 94 2.44 -3.94 6.03
C ILE A 94 3.42 -2.97 6.69
N GLY A 95 2.85 -1.93 7.29
CA GLY A 95 3.56 -0.90 8.04
C GLY A 95 2.82 -0.51 9.32
N GLY A 96 3.35 0.47 10.05
CA GLY A 96 2.76 0.87 11.33
C GLY A 96 1.39 1.52 11.15
N THR A 97 0.45 1.21 12.04
CA THR A 97 -0.90 1.77 12.00
C THR A 97 -0.92 3.30 12.17
N PRO A 98 -0.18 3.89 13.13
CA PRO A 98 -0.10 5.36 13.26
C PRO A 98 0.36 6.05 11.97
N GLU A 99 1.38 5.51 11.31
CA GLU A 99 1.94 6.03 10.07
C GLU A 99 0.93 5.94 8.92
N GLY A 100 0.10 4.90 8.90
CA GLY A 100 -1.00 4.81 7.94
C GLY A 100 -2.05 5.91 8.12
N ILE A 101 -2.36 6.28 9.37
CA ILE A 101 -3.29 7.39 9.67
C ILE A 101 -2.67 8.73 9.22
N ILE A 102 -1.39 8.95 9.50
CA ILE A 102 -0.66 10.14 9.03
C ILE A 102 -0.66 10.21 7.50
N SER A 103 -0.39 9.07 6.85
CA SER A 103 -0.45 8.96 5.39
C SER A 103 -1.84 9.32 4.89
N ALA A 104 -2.91 8.79 5.49
CA ALA A 104 -4.29 9.09 5.11
C ALA A 104 -4.61 10.59 5.12
N CYS A 105 -4.15 11.32 6.14
CA CYS A 105 -4.28 12.78 6.19
C CYS A 105 -3.60 13.46 4.99
N ALA A 106 -2.38 13.05 4.66
CA ALA A 106 -1.65 13.60 3.51
C ALA A 106 -2.32 13.23 2.18
N ILE A 107 -2.70 11.96 2.00
CA ILE A 107 -3.31 11.45 0.77
C ILE A 107 -4.65 12.13 0.49
N LYS A 108 -5.45 12.40 1.54
CA LYS A 108 -6.70 13.16 1.42
C LYS A 108 -6.47 14.57 0.84
N CYS A 109 -5.39 15.24 1.23
CA CYS A 109 -5.04 16.56 0.70
C CYS A 109 -4.48 16.49 -0.74
N LEU A 110 -3.84 15.38 -1.11
CA LEU A 110 -3.26 15.17 -2.45
C LEU A 110 -4.26 14.61 -3.47
N GLY A 111 -5.45 14.19 -3.03
CA GLY A 111 -6.52 13.66 -3.89
C GLY A 111 -6.35 12.19 -4.30
N GLY A 112 -5.45 11.44 -3.65
CA GLY A 112 -5.30 10.00 -3.86
C GLY A 112 -6.22 9.16 -2.97
N VAL A 113 -5.91 7.87 -2.87
CA VAL A 113 -6.57 6.95 -1.94
C VAL A 113 -5.56 6.18 -1.11
N ILE A 114 -5.90 5.95 0.16
CA ILE A 114 -5.29 4.91 0.98
C ILE A 114 -6.39 3.94 1.41
N GLN A 115 -6.16 2.66 1.22
CA GLN A 115 -6.95 1.59 1.80
C GLN A 115 -6.08 0.88 2.84
N GLY A 116 -6.69 0.54 3.97
CA GLY A 116 -6.00 -0.03 5.12
C GLY A 116 -6.75 -1.20 5.70
N LYS A 117 -6.03 -2.26 6.08
CA LYS A 117 -6.56 -3.41 6.82
C LYS A 117 -5.69 -3.64 8.05
N LEU A 118 -6.31 -3.69 9.24
CA LEU A 118 -5.57 -4.03 10.45
C LEU A 118 -4.89 -5.39 10.26
N TRP A 119 -3.64 -5.48 10.71
CA TRP A 119 -2.82 -6.68 10.59
C TRP A 119 -2.36 -7.11 11.98
N PRO A 120 -3.21 -7.83 12.74
CA PRO A 120 -2.82 -8.38 14.04
C PRO A 120 -1.67 -9.37 13.86
N LYS A 121 -0.61 -9.22 14.66
CA LYS A 121 0.57 -10.10 14.56
C LYS A 121 0.37 -11.45 15.24
N ASP A 122 -0.61 -11.53 16.15
CA ASP A 122 -0.94 -12.70 16.96
C ASP A 122 -2.43 -12.67 17.35
N GLU A 123 -2.90 -13.77 17.94
CA GLU A 123 -4.31 -13.90 18.35
C GLU A 123 -4.69 -12.94 19.48
N ALA A 124 -3.73 -12.53 20.32
CA ALA A 124 -4.00 -11.59 21.41
C ALA A 124 -4.29 -10.18 20.88
N GLU A 125 -3.51 -9.69 19.91
CA GLU A 125 -3.82 -8.44 19.20
C GLU A 125 -5.11 -8.56 18.40
N ARG A 126 -5.40 -9.72 17.81
CA ARG A 126 -6.64 -9.95 17.08
C ARG A 126 -7.86 -9.86 17.99
N GLN A 127 -7.85 -10.55 19.13
CA GLN A 127 -8.95 -10.51 20.09
C GLN A 127 -9.14 -9.09 20.65
N LYS A 128 -8.04 -8.38 20.95
CA LYS A 128 -8.11 -6.99 21.38
C LYS A 128 -8.75 -6.06 20.35
N ALA A 129 -8.53 -6.31 19.05
CA ALA A 129 -9.20 -5.57 17.98
C ALA A 129 -10.70 -5.85 17.95
N LEU A 130 -11.09 -7.12 18.04
CA LEU A 130 -12.50 -7.56 18.08
C LEU A 130 -13.23 -6.98 19.29
N ASP A 131 -12.62 -7.03 20.48
CA ASP A 131 -13.17 -6.49 21.73
C ASP A 131 -13.36 -4.95 21.66
N ALA A 132 -12.56 -4.28 20.82
CA ALA A 132 -12.69 -2.85 20.54
C ALA A 132 -13.72 -2.53 19.44
N GLY A 133 -14.37 -3.54 18.85
CA GLY A 133 -15.43 -3.39 17.84
C GLY A 133 -14.93 -3.25 16.40
N HIS A 134 -13.75 -3.77 16.08
CA HIS A 134 -13.16 -3.76 14.74
C HIS A 134 -13.23 -5.13 14.04
#